data_AF-A0A356F8D0-F1
#
_entry.id   AF-A0A356F8D0-F1
#
_cell.length_a   1.000
_cell.length_b   1.000
_cell.length_c   1.000
_cell.angle_alpha   90.00
_cell.angle_beta   90.00
_cell.angle_gamma   90.00
#
_symmetry.space_group_name_H-M   'P 1'
#
loop_
_entity.id
_entity.type
_entity.pdbx_description
1 polymer ?
#
loop_
_entity_poly.entity_id
_entity_poly.type
_entity_poly.pdbx_seq_one_letter_code
_entity_poly.pdbx_strand_id
1 'polypeptide(L)'
;MSDIASDKPAEGAPAEMEPVFIDFEGIDGSGKTTLSNRISQYLIDSGIPVHHARDKGVFRSEISKAIRNLTRDPRFLRMSDVTEFLLYVARDTQMIDEYIRPKLLPGNLVFCDRYLYSAITHSHHARGLAREGVDKVLELAARDLWPDLVIYCDVDPLTSRLRKKIQKVRDNKKAGDFGRKGLMGIGFREDMRDGFFKLAEEDPDHWLVIDNANSTIEESLQRIINRIREVLVQKGYPEIPDPCWADLSSEEKPLGEFASAVLELCDSEGEEERRAVLTELFYSDLDRLSEDAPGFTALFSSGLDTPEAHALREKIKAREPGLVAKGLGGLRSEEAMDLREELKGEVPVYVAGSLSGMGKNPRACQLRLELADVVPGQIALAVRGSDSEHAWEIRDKVGDTAAAEVLMSVRGMDTERAWELRKERDQDKYARELLESLGGIDTEEAWELRDRLSDEYLPWVLISLRGLKSDRAWELRQEHVCRAPKIIIKTIGCSDDPRAWELREASKPYAKEVLDSLSGLDSGVAWRLRLELKDKWPNTAISSIGAAAQSERDWTFRWGMLREHPGNHLLAKHLVKAHLKSLVRRAKEAARKESGVV
;
A
#
# COMPACT_ATOMS: atom_id res chain seq x y z
N MET A 1 57.86 -7.99 -23.64
CA MET A 1 57.90 -9.42 -23.98
C MET A 1 56.84 -10.17 -23.17
N SER A 2 55.73 -10.66 -23.73
CA SER A 2 55.26 -10.35 -25.08
C SER A 2 53.75 -10.40 -25.29
N ASP A 3 53.11 -9.38 -25.89
CA ASP A 3 53.43 -7.92 -25.97
C ASP A 3 52.12 -7.17 -26.34
N ILE A 4 52.10 -5.84 -26.26
CA ILE A 4 50.90 -4.99 -26.42
C ILE A 4 50.75 -4.57 -27.90
N ALA A 5 49.81 -5.18 -28.61
CA ALA A 5 49.48 -4.78 -29.98
C ALA A 5 48.82 -3.40 -29.97
N SER A 6 49.41 -2.47 -30.74
CA SER A 6 48.90 -1.10 -30.89
C SER A 6 47.71 -1.09 -31.85
N ASP A 7 46.49 -1.04 -31.31
CA ASP A 7 45.31 -0.76 -32.13
C ASP A 7 45.18 0.76 -32.31
N LYS A 8 45.49 1.24 -33.51
CA LYS A 8 45.10 2.58 -33.96
C LYS A 8 43.80 2.42 -34.75
N PRO A 9 42.73 3.15 -34.44
CA PRO A 9 41.50 3.08 -35.22
C PRO A 9 41.77 3.50 -36.67
N ALA A 10 41.15 2.79 -37.62
CA ALA A 10 41.22 3.12 -39.02
C ALA A 10 40.43 4.40 -39.32
N GLU A 11 40.97 5.28 -40.17
CA GLU A 11 40.27 6.48 -40.62
C GLU A 11 39.01 6.10 -41.42
N GLY A 12 37.85 6.58 -40.98
CA GLY A 12 36.55 6.35 -41.64
C GLY A 12 35.49 5.60 -40.83
N ALA A 13 35.69 5.36 -39.53
CA ALA A 13 34.66 4.80 -38.67
C ALA A 13 33.41 5.70 -38.56
N PRO A 14 32.18 5.14 -38.48
CA PRO A 14 31.00 5.89 -38.04
C PRO A 14 31.23 6.41 -36.61
N ALA A 15 30.53 7.49 -36.24
CA ALA A 15 30.63 8.07 -34.90
C ALA A 15 30.45 6.97 -33.82
N GLU A 16 31.41 6.87 -32.90
CA GLU A 16 31.37 5.85 -31.85
C GLU A 16 30.13 6.07 -30.98
N MET A 17 29.22 5.08 -30.95
CA MET A 17 27.99 5.15 -30.15
C MET A 17 28.35 5.40 -28.68
N GLU A 18 27.92 6.52 -28.12
CA GLU A 18 28.19 6.82 -26.71
C GLU A 18 27.46 5.80 -25.80
N PRO A 19 28.02 5.42 -24.64
CA PRO A 19 27.26 4.69 -23.63
C PRO A 19 26.08 5.54 -23.16
N VAL A 20 24.94 4.91 -22.86
CA VAL A 20 23.75 5.61 -22.35
C VAL A 20 23.31 4.99 -21.03
N PHE A 21 23.05 5.85 -20.04
CA PHE A 21 22.58 5.48 -18.71
C PHE A 21 21.17 6.03 -18.45
N ILE A 22 20.21 5.17 -18.15
CA ILE A 22 18.82 5.55 -17.89
C ILE A 22 18.36 5.04 -16.52
N ASP A 23 17.77 5.93 -15.71
CA ASP A 23 17.18 5.58 -14.41
C ASP A 23 15.65 5.61 -14.46
N PHE A 24 15.02 4.64 -13.78
CA PHE A 24 13.58 4.56 -13.60
C PHE A 24 13.21 4.86 -12.15
N GLU A 25 12.77 6.09 -11.91
CA GLU A 25 12.37 6.58 -10.60
C GLU A 25 10.87 6.52 -10.36
N GLY A 26 10.48 6.70 -9.10
CA GLY A 26 9.07 6.72 -8.71
C GLY A 26 8.80 6.08 -7.36
N ILE A 27 7.65 6.38 -6.78
CA ILE A 27 7.30 5.83 -5.47
C ILE A 27 7.11 4.31 -5.49
N ASP A 28 7.13 3.72 -4.31
CA ASP A 28 7.12 2.27 -4.16
C ASP A 28 5.77 1.68 -4.59
N GLY A 29 5.69 1.15 -5.82
CA GLY A 29 4.47 0.65 -6.46
C GLY A 29 4.00 1.43 -7.71
N SER A 30 4.80 2.37 -8.23
CA SER A 30 4.52 3.16 -9.43
C SER A 30 4.64 2.44 -10.79
N GLY A 31 4.64 1.10 -10.81
CA GLY A 31 4.77 0.32 -12.05
C GLY A 31 6.14 0.37 -12.74
N LYS A 32 7.08 1.23 -12.28
CA LYS A 32 8.39 1.44 -12.90
C LYS A 32 9.19 0.15 -13.20
N THR A 33 9.18 -0.84 -12.30
CA THR A 33 9.83 -2.15 -12.53
C THR A 33 9.16 -2.95 -13.65
N THR A 34 7.85 -2.78 -13.89
CA THR A 34 7.16 -3.40 -15.02
C THR A 34 7.51 -2.69 -16.33
N LEU A 35 7.54 -1.35 -16.30
CA LEU A 35 7.90 -0.51 -17.45
C LEU A 35 9.35 -0.75 -17.88
N SER A 36 10.32 -0.64 -16.97
CA SER A 36 11.74 -0.81 -17.26
C SER A 36 12.09 -2.19 -17.84
N ASN A 37 11.47 -3.26 -17.33
CA ASN A 37 11.67 -4.61 -17.86
C ASN A 37 11.03 -4.80 -19.24
N ARG A 38 9.82 -4.25 -19.50
CA ARG A 38 9.18 -4.33 -20.84
C ARG A 38 9.97 -3.55 -21.90
N ILE A 39 10.39 -2.32 -21.56
CA ILE A 39 11.24 -1.49 -22.41
C ILE A 39 12.60 -2.17 -22.66
N SER A 40 13.23 -2.72 -21.62
CA SER A 40 14.50 -3.45 -21.74
C SER A 40 14.37 -4.66 -22.68
N GLN A 41 13.28 -5.42 -22.60
CA GLN A 41 13.06 -6.57 -23.49
C GLN A 41 12.91 -6.11 -24.95
N TYR A 42 12.06 -5.10 -25.19
CA TYR A 42 11.84 -4.55 -26.53
C TYR A 42 13.13 -4.03 -27.19
N LEU A 43 13.99 -3.35 -26.43
CA LEU A 43 15.26 -2.84 -26.92
C LEU A 43 16.26 -3.96 -27.24
N ILE A 44 16.30 -5.02 -26.43
CA ILE A 44 17.08 -6.25 -26.70
C ILE A 44 16.58 -6.92 -27.97
N ASP A 45 15.26 -7.08 -28.13
CA ASP A 45 14.64 -7.67 -29.32
C ASP A 45 14.88 -6.80 -30.58
N SER A 46 15.11 -5.50 -30.40
CA SER A 46 15.49 -4.54 -31.44
C SER A 46 17.02 -4.45 -31.68
N GLY A 47 17.82 -5.31 -31.03
CA GLY A 47 19.25 -5.42 -31.25
C GLY A 47 20.15 -4.50 -30.40
N ILE A 48 19.59 -3.73 -29.46
CA ILE A 48 20.36 -2.88 -28.54
C ILE A 48 20.73 -3.65 -27.27
N PRO A 49 22.02 -3.78 -26.91
CA PRO A 49 22.42 -4.41 -25.65
C PRO A 49 21.97 -3.61 -24.43
N VAL A 50 21.06 -4.18 -23.62
CA VAL A 50 20.59 -3.56 -22.36
C VAL A 50 21.11 -4.29 -21.13
N HIS A 51 21.73 -3.53 -20.22
CA HIS A 51 22.25 -4.01 -18.95
C HIS A 51 21.42 -3.47 -17.78
N HIS A 52 20.42 -4.25 -17.34
CA HIS A 52 19.53 -3.83 -16.25
C HIS A 52 20.14 -4.17 -14.86
N ALA A 53 20.62 -3.15 -14.15
CA ALA A 53 21.28 -3.21 -12.85
C ALA A 53 20.38 -3.72 -11.71
N ARG A 54 19.07 -3.63 -11.91
CA ARG A 54 18.06 -4.14 -10.97
C ARG A 54 16.87 -4.86 -11.63
N ASP A 55 17.18 -5.77 -12.53
CA ASP A 55 16.24 -6.63 -13.26
C ASP A 55 15.26 -7.34 -12.31
N LYS A 56 13.97 -7.39 -12.68
CA LYS A 56 12.87 -7.93 -11.86
C LYS A 56 12.84 -7.36 -10.43
N GLY A 57 13.41 -6.19 -10.20
CA GLY A 57 13.48 -5.50 -8.91
C GLY A 57 14.59 -5.99 -7.96
N VAL A 58 15.45 -6.91 -8.39
CA VAL A 58 16.53 -7.54 -7.61
C VAL A 58 17.88 -6.93 -8.00
N PHE A 59 18.67 -6.46 -7.02
CA PHE A 59 20.02 -5.93 -7.28
C PHE A 59 20.94 -7.02 -7.86
N ARG A 60 21.94 -6.64 -8.66
CA ARG A 60 22.95 -7.60 -9.15
C ARG A 60 23.99 -7.94 -8.07
N SER A 61 24.44 -6.95 -7.30
CA SER A 61 25.41 -7.14 -6.18
C SER A 61 24.79 -7.82 -4.94
N GLU A 62 25.50 -8.81 -4.38
CA GLU A 62 25.15 -9.41 -3.09
C GLU A 62 25.35 -8.46 -1.90
N ILE A 63 26.37 -7.60 -1.96
CA ILE A 63 26.62 -6.59 -0.92
C ILE A 63 25.44 -5.60 -0.88
N SER A 64 24.98 -5.13 -2.04
CA SER A 64 23.81 -4.24 -2.12
C SER A 64 22.50 -4.93 -1.69
N LYS A 65 22.37 -6.26 -1.86
CA LYS A 65 21.25 -7.04 -1.27
C LYS A 65 21.34 -7.09 0.25
N ALA A 66 22.52 -7.34 0.82
CA ALA A 66 22.73 -7.40 2.27
C ALA A 66 22.39 -6.05 2.93
N ILE A 67 22.89 -4.93 2.40
CA ILE A 67 22.60 -3.58 2.90
C ILE A 67 21.11 -3.24 2.73
N ARG A 68 20.48 -3.65 1.62
CA ARG A 68 19.02 -3.52 1.43
C ARG A 68 18.22 -4.29 2.49
N ASN A 69 18.66 -5.47 2.89
CA ASN A 69 17.97 -6.26 3.91
C ASN A 69 18.09 -5.59 5.29
N LEU A 70 19.30 -5.18 5.68
CA LEU A 70 19.57 -4.44 6.92
C LEU A 70 18.68 -3.19 7.04
N THR A 71 18.65 -2.35 6.01
CA THR A 71 17.88 -1.08 6.01
C THR A 71 16.37 -1.26 5.93
N ARG A 72 15.89 -2.44 5.50
CA ARG A 72 14.46 -2.75 5.44
C ARG A 72 13.91 -3.36 6.72
N ASP A 73 14.72 -4.04 7.50
CA ASP A 73 14.27 -4.75 8.70
C ASP A 73 13.62 -3.77 9.71
N PRO A 74 12.35 -3.97 10.09
CA PRO A 74 11.66 -3.10 11.03
C PRO A 74 12.27 -3.11 12.44
N ARG A 75 12.98 -4.18 12.85
CA ARG A 75 13.62 -4.29 14.18
C ARG A 75 14.53 -3.09 14.47
N PHE A 76 15.25 -2.61 13.47
CA PHE A 76 16.18 -1.49 13.59
C PHE A 76 15.47 -0.11 13.59
N LEU A 77 14.36 0.02 14.32
CA LEU A 77 13.62 1.27 14.51
C LEU A 77 14.51 2.38 15.11
N ARG A 78 15.49 2.01 15.95
CA ARG A 78 16.46 2.93 16.56
C ARG A 78 17.53 3.47 15.60
N MET A 79 17.65 2.94 14.37
CA MET A 79 18.57 3.47 13.36
C MET A 79 18.27 4.95 13.07
N SER A 80 19.31 5.79 12.99
CA SER A 80 19.16 7.22 12.70
C SER A 80 18.89 7.47 11.20
N ASP A 81 18.38 8.65 10.87
CA ASP A 81 18.10 9.02 9.48
C ASP A 81 19.38 9.24 8.66
N VAL A 82 20.43 9.77 9.29
CA VAL A 82 21.78 9.87 8.70
C VAL A 82 22.38 8.49 8.46
N THR A 83 22.22 7.56 9.40
CA THR A 83 22.67 6.16 9.21
C THR A 83 21.92 5.49 8.06
N GLU A 84 20.60 5.68 7.94
CA GLU A 84 19.83 5.14 6.81
C GLU A 84 20.27 5.74 5.47
N PHE A 85 20.49 7.06 5.43
CA PHE A 85 21.01 7.74 4.25
C PHE A 85 22.37 7.17 3.81
N LEU A 86 23.36 7.12 4.70
CA LEU A 86 24.70 6.61 4.40
C LEU A 86 24.68 5.13 3.97
N LEU A 87 23.79 4.31 4.53
CA LEU A 87 23.61 2.93 4.08
C LEU A 87 22.97 2.84 2.69
N TYR A 88 22.07 3.74 2.30
CA TYR A 88 21.57 3.80 0.92
C TYR A 88 22.65 4.26 -0.05
N VAL A 89 23.43 5.27 0.30
CA VAL A 89 24.57 5.70 -0.52
C VAL A 89 25.55 4.54 -0.69
N ALA A 90 26.01 3.89 0.39
CA ALA A 90 26.93 2.75 0.31
C ALA A 90 26.40 1.60 -0.57
N ARG A 91 25.09 1.30 -0.48
CA ARG A 91 24.44 0.29 -1.32
C ARG A 91 24.49 0.63 -2.81
N ASP A 92 24.28 1.90 -3.14
CA ASP A 92 24.16 2.37 -4.52
C ASP A 92 25.54 2.65 -5.13
N THR A 93 26.51 3.17 -4.35
CA THR A 93 27.94 3.23 -4.71
C THR A 93 28.49 1.84 -5.07
N GLN A 94 28.13 0.81 -4.30
CA GLN A 94 28.52 -0.56 -4.63
C GLN A 94 27.91 -1.03 -5.96
N MET A 95 26.64 -0.71 -6.24
CA MET A 95 26.02 -1.01 -7.55
C MET A 95 26.68 -0.24 -8.69
N ILE A 96 27.10 1.01 -8.45
CA ILE A 96 27.82 1.84 -9.42
C ILE A 96 29.13 1.16 -9.82
N ASP A 97 29.96 0.78 -8.85
CA ASP A 97 31.30 0.26 -9.13
C ASP A 97 31.32 -1.21 -9.55
N GLU A 98 30.43 -2.05 -9.01
CA GLU A 98 30.38 -3.49 -9.32
C GLU A 98 29.64 -3.79 -10.63
N TYR A 99 28.69 -2.94 -11.05
CA TYR A 99 27.81 -3.25 -12.19
C TYR A 99 27.60 -2.11 -13.19
N ILE A 100 27.21 -0.90 -12.76
CA ILE A 100 26.80 0.15 -13.72
C ILE A 100 28.00 0.66 -14.52
N ARG A 101 29.06 1.13 -13.83
CA ARG A 101 30.25 1.71 -14.48
C ARG A 101 31.00 0.70 -15.37
N PRO A 102 31.20 -0.59 -14.98
CA PRO A 102 31.80 -1.59 -15.87
C PRO A 102 30.94 -1.98 -17.08
N LYS A 103 29.68 -1.52 -17.17
CA LYS A 103 28.76 -1.82 -18.28
C LYS A 103 28.50 -0.63 -19.20
N LEU A 104 28.87 0.59 -18.79
CA LEU A 104 28.87 1.79 -19.64
C LEU A 104 30.09 1.80 -20.56
N LEU A 105 30.05 0.95 -21.58
CA LEU A 105 30.97 0.92 -22.70
C LEU A 105 30.26 1.45 -23.95
N PRO A 106 30.98 1.99 -24.96
CA PRO A 106 30.38 2.45 -26.21
C PRO A 106 29.40 1.44 -26.82
N GLY A 107 28.21 1.91 -27.22
CA GLY A 107 27.11 1.09 -27.74
C GLY A 107 26.28 0.30 -26.71
N ASN A 108 26.58 0.38 -25.41
CA ASN A 108 25.76 -0.25 -24.37
C ASN A 108 24.76 0.74 -23.74
N LEU A 109 23.55 0.23 -23.49
CA LEU A 109 22.52 0.90 -22.70
C LEU A 109 22.44 0.28 -21.30
N VAL A 110 22.53 1.08 -20.23
CA VAL A 110 22.47 0.61 -18.84
C VAL A 110 21.22 1.17 -18.16
N PHE A 111 20.42 0.29 -17.55
CA PHE A 111 19.18 0.66 -16.85
C PHE A 111 19.30 0.48 -15.35
N CYS A 112 18.77 1.43 -14.56
CA CYS A 112 18.55 1.26 -13.12
C CYS A 112 17.06 1.33 -12.74
N ASP A 113 16.68 0.61 -11.67
CA ASP A 113 15.40 0.83 -10.96
C ASP A 113 15.78 1.50 -9.62
N ARG A 114 15.76 2.85 -9.62
CA ARG A 114 16.28 3.77 -8.61
C ARG A 114 17.79 4.00 -8.68
N TYR A 115 18.18 5.27 -8.75
CA TYR A 115 19.55 5.74 -8.56
C TYR A 115 19.67 6.65 -7.32
N LEU A 116 20.62 7.58 -7.33
CA LEU A 116 20.90 8.51 -6.24
C LEU A 116 19.77 9.53 -6.02
N TYR A 117 18.92 9.79 -7.01
CA TYR A 117 17.72 10.63 -6.84
C TYR A 117 16.74 10.07 -5.80
N SER A 118 16.54 8.75 -5.76
CA SER A 118 15.85 8.06 -4.66
C SER A 118 16.47 8.28 -3.28
N ALA A 119 17.77 8.61 -3.19
CA ALA A 119 18.41 8.97 -1.92
C ALA A 119 18.11 10.44 -1.54
N ILE A 120 18.05 11.36 -2.51
CA ILE A 120 17.62 12.76 -2.29
C ILE A 120 16.17 12.80 -1.80
N THR A 121 15.22 12.25 -2.55
CA THR A 121 13.79 12.28 -2.19
C THR A 121 13.51 11.58 -0.86
N HIS A 122 14.22 10.49 -0.59
CA HIS A 122 14.13 9.80 0.69
C HIS A 122 14.67 10.63 1.86
N SER A 123 15.84 11.25 1.70
CA SER A 123 16.64 11.69 2.85
C SER A 123 16.57 13.21 3.06
N HIS A 124 16.50 13.99 1.99
CA HIS A 124 16.17 15.41 2.08
C HIS A 124 14.66 15.59 2.30
N HIS A 125 13.81 15.19 1.34
CA HIS A 125 12.39 15.55 1.38
C HIS A 125 11.59 14.79 2.45
N ALA A 126 11.76 13.46 2.56
CA ALA A 126 10.96 12.65 3.49
C ALA A 126 11.58 12.43 4.89
N ARG A 127 12.88 12.75 5.08
CA ARG A 127 13.56 12.72 6.41
C ARG A 127 14.03 14.09 6.91
N GLY A 128 13.97 15.13 6.10
CA GLY A 128 14.36 16.49 6.51
C GLY A 128 15.86 16.74 6.67
N LEU A 129 16.75 15.89 6.12
CA LEU A 129 18.18 16.19 6.12
C LEU A 129 18.46 17.40 5.23
N ALA A 130 19.47 18.22 5.56
CA ALA A 130 19.82 19.40 4.78
C ALA A 130 20.35 19.01 3.37
N ARG A 131 19.76 19.60 2.32
CA ARG A 131 20.07 19.33 0.89
C ARG A 131 21.58 19.42 0.61
N GLU A 132 22.25 20.50 1.04
CA GLU A 132 23.69 20.70 0.88
C GLU A 132 24.56 19.54 1.41
N GLY A 133 24.18 18.95 2.54
CA GLY A 133 24.90 17.81 3.14
C GLY A 133 24.60 16.48 2.46
N VAL A 134 23.39 16.35 1.88
CA VAL A 134 23.00 15.19 1.07
C VAL A 134 23.76 15.22 -0.26
N ASP A 135 23.75 16.36 -0.97
CA ASP A 135 24.31 16.50 -2.31
C ASP A 135 25.82 16.21 -2.33
N LYS A 136 26.61 16.79 -1.41
CA LYS A 136 28.06 16.53 -1.29
C LYS A 136 28.42 15.05 -1.13
N VAL A 137 27.56 14.27 -0.46
CA VAL A 137 27.76 12.83 -0.27
C VAL A 137 27.36 12.04 -1.54
N LEU A 138 26.36 12.52 -2.28
CA LEU A 138 25.91 11.90 -3.53
C LEU A 138 26.84 12.22 -4.71
N GLU A 139 27.39 13.43 -4.79
CA GLU A 139 28.46 13.80 -5.74
C GLU A 139 29.67 12.86 -5.59
N LEU A 140 30.13 12.63 -4.35
CA LEU A 140 31.21 11.70 -4.03
C LEU A 140 30.87 10.24 -4.42
N ALA A 141 29.61 9.83 -4.28
CA ALA A 141 29.16 8.50 -4.68
C ALA A 141 29.13 8.33 -6.21
N ALA A 142 28.55 9.32 -6.89
CA ALA A 142 28.39 9.39 -8.34
C ALA A 142 29.74 9.38 -9.07
N ARG A 143 30.71 10.21 -8.65
CA ARG A 143 31.95 10.49 -9.42
C ARG A 143 31.59 10.77 -10.88
N ASP A 144 30.84 11.86 -11.04
CA ASP A 144 30.32 12.42 -12.30
C ASP A 144 29.43 11.50 -13.13
N LEU A 145 29.04 10.32 -12.60
CA LEU A 145 28.08 9.44 -13.25
C LEU A 145 26.65 9.84 -12.87
N TRP A 146 25.97 10.54 -13.77
CA TRP A 146 24.53 10.81 -13.71
C TRP A 146 23.83 10.21 -14.95
N PRO A 147 22.53 9.86 -14.88
CA PRO A 147 21.80 9.33 -16.04
C PRO A 147 21.63 10.37 -17.15
N ASP A 148 21.77 9.94 -18.41
CA ASP A 148 21.40 10.73 -19.59
C ASP A 148 19.87 10.94 -19.68
N LEU A 149 19.08 10.07 -19.04
CA LEU A 149 17.62 10.20 -18.92
C LEU A 149 17.12 9.62 -17.59
N VAL A 150 16.23 10.36 -16.93
CA VAL A 150 15.49 9.94 -15.73
C VAL A 150 14.01 9.83 -16.06
N ILE A 151 13.45 8.62 -15.96
CA ILE A 151 12.04 8.34 -16.19
C ILE A 151 11.34 8.30 -14.84
N TYR A 152 10.67 9.39 -14.47
CA TYR A 152 9.87 9.47 -13.26
C TYR A 152 8.47 8.90 -13.51
N CYS A 153 8.23 7.69 -13.04
CA CYS A 153 6.91 7.06 -13.05
C CYS A 153 6.08 7.62 -11.87
N ASP A 154 5.26 8.63 -12.15
CA ASP A 154 4.34 9.22 -11.18
C ASP A 154 3.13 8.33 -10.93
N VAL A 155 2.69 8.26 -9.69
CA VAL A 155 1.36 7.76 -9.34
C VAL A 155 0.98 8.29 -7.97
N ASP A 156 -0.31 8.52 -7.74
CA ASP A 156 -0.81 8.80 -6.41
C ASP A 156 -0.47 7.66 -5.40
N PRO A 157 0.04 7.97 -4.18
CA PRO A 157 0.39 7.00 -3.15
C PRO A 157 -0.77 6.11 -2.65
N LEU A 158 -2.03 6.55 -2.72
CA LEU A 158 -3.20 5.71 -2.43
C LEU A 158 -3.45 4.74 -3.59
N THR A 159 -3.47 5.19 -4.84
CA THR A 159 -3.63 4.33 -6.03
C THR A 159 -2.55 3.25 -6.10
N SER A 160 -1.28 3.61 -5.85
CA SER A 160 -0.16 2.67 -5.70
C SER A 160 -0.42 1.61 -4.61
N ARG A 161 -0.99 2.03 -3.47
CA ARG A 161 -1.37 1.13 -2.36
C ARG A 161 -2.55 0.22 -2.75
N LEU A 162 -3.48 0.65 -3.60
CA LEU A 162 -4.55 -0.21 -4.14
C LEU A 162 -3.98 -1.28 -5.08
N ARG A 163 -3.16 -0.89 -6.05
CA ARG A 163 -2.46 -1.83 -6.96
C ARG A 163 -1.64 -2.86 -6.18
N LYS A 164 -0.89 -2.43 -5.16
CA LYS A 164 -0.18 -3.33 -4.23
C LYS A 164 -1.10 -4.23 -3.39
N LYS A 165 -2.31 -3.79 -3.03
CA LYS A 165 -3.29 -4.62 -2.31
C LYS A 165 -3.85 -5.72 -3.21
N ILE A 166 -4.09 -5.40 -4.48
CA ILE A 166 -4.51 -6.34 -5.54
C ILE A 166 -3.40 -7.37 -5.78
N GLN A 167 -2.16 -6.93 -6.08
CA GLN A 167 -1.06 -7.84 -6.37
C GLN A 167 -0.74 -8.79 -5.20
N LYS A 168 -0.77 -8.31 -3.94
CA LYS A 168 -0.57 -9.18 -2.78
C LYS A 168 -1.59 -10.31 -2.65
N VAL A 169 -2.80 -10.13 -3.19
CA VAL A 169 -3.84 -11.17 -3.20
C VAL A 169 -3.59 -12.17 -4.31
N ARG A 170 -3.31 -11.69 -5.53
CA ARG A 170 -2.92 -12.56 -6.65
C ARG A 170 -1.66 -13.40 -6.33
N ASP A 171 -0.69 -12.82 -5.62
CA ASP A 171 0.55 -13.47 -5.21
C ASP A 171 0.42 -14.42 -3.99
N ASN A 172 -0.76 -14.56 -3.37
CA ASN A 172 -0.96 -15.28 -2.10
C ASN A 172 0.00 -14.86 -0.95
N LYS A 173 0.48 -13.60 -0.94
CA LYS A 173 1.46 -13.12 0.04
C LYS A 173 0.80 -12.77 1.38
N LYS A 174 1.23 -13.45 2.45
CA LYS A 174 0.78 -13.19 3.84
C LYS A 174 0.84 -11.68 4.17
N ALA A 175 -0.20 -11.19 4.84
CA ALA A 175 -0.20 -9.85 5.42
C ALA A 175 0.43 -9.91 6.81
N GLY A 176 1.60 -9.30 6.99
CA GLY A 176 2.30 -9.26 8.28
C GLY A 176 3.62 -8.53 8.19
N ASP A 177 4.38 -8.77 7.12
CA ASP A 177 5.71 -8.18 6.97
C ASP A 177 5.65 -6.71 6.51
N PHE A 178 6.19 -5.81 7.34
CA PHE A 178 6.36 -4.39 7.07
C PHE A 178 7.83 -4.02 7.18
N GLY A 179 8.38 -3.40 6.14
CA GLY A 179 9.73 -2.82 6.26
C GLY A 179 9.71 -1.53 7.08
N ARG A 180 10.89 -1.05 7.54
CA ARG A 180 11.06 0.17 8.33
C ARG A 180 10.37 1.42 7.74
N LYS A 181 10.45 1.68 6.42
CA LYS A 181 9.68 2.76 5.75
C LYS A 181 8.15 2.63 5.89
N GLY A 182 7.66 1.42 6.13
CA GLY A 182 6.25 1.13 6.40
C GLY A 182 5.76 1.65 7.75
N LEU A 183 6.65 2.14 8.63
CA LEU A 183 6.36 2.67 9.96
C LEU A 183 6.07 4.18 9.97
N MET A 184 6.57 4.92 8.98
CA MET A 184 6.37 6.37 8.88
C MET A 184 4.97 6.76 8.40
N GLY A 185 4.27 5.88 7.67
CA GLY A 185 2.89 6.15 7.21
C GLY A 185 2.73 6.19 5.69
N ILE A 186 2.06 7.21 5.19
CA ILE A 186 1.88 7.47 3.75
C ILE A 186 2.38 8.85 3.33
N GLY A 187 2.36 9.84 4.23
CA GLY A 187 3.03 11.15 4.08
C GLY A 187 4.46 10.99 3.62
N PHE A 188 5.22 10.08 4.23
CA PHE A 188 6.58 9.74 3.78
C PHE A 188 6.72 9.40 2.28
N ARG A 189 5.69 8.86 1.63
CA ARG A 189 5.69 8.61 0.16
C ARG A 189 5.15 9.78 -0.65
N GLU A 190 4.34 10.65 -0.05
CA GLU A 190 3.88 11.92 -0.61
C GLU A 190 5.06 12.89 -0.64
N ASP A 191 5.76 13.06 0.48
CA ASP A 191 6.97 13.88 0.60
C ASP A 191 8.08 13.40 -0.38
N MET A 192 8.20 12.09 -0.63
CA MET A 192 9.07 11.55 -1.69
C MET A 192 8.58 11.86 -3.12
N ARG A 193 7.26 11.82 -3.37
CA ARG A 193 6.63 12.14 -4.67
C ARG A 193 6.85 13.61 -5.01
N ASP A 194 6.60 14.50 -4.05
CA ASP A 194 6.83 15.94 -4.16
C ASP A 194 8.31 16.26 -4.41
N GLY A 195 9.21 15.48 -3.81
CA GLY A 195 10.65 15.56 -4.09
C GLY A 195 11.02 15.16 -5.52
N PHE A 196 10.39 14.14 -6.10
CA PHE A 196 10.63 13.76 -7.49
C PHE A 196 10.10 14.81 -8.48
N PHE A 197 8.93 15.42 -8.22
CA PHE A 197 8.44 16.52 -9.04
C PHE A 197 9.40 17.70 -9.03
N LYS A 198 9.90 18.11 -7.85
CA LYS A 198 10.90 19.19 -7.75
C LYS A 198 12.19 18.90 -8.51
N LEU A 199 12.70 17.66 -8.45
CA LEU A 199 13.88 17.27 -9.22
C LEU A 199 13.61 17.28 -10.74
N ALA A 200 12.41 16.92 -11.18
CA ALA A 200 12.02 17.01 -12.59
C ALA A 200 11.81 18.46 -13.07
N GLU A 201 11.37 19.36 -12.18
CA GLU A 201 11.29 20.80 -12.42
C GLU A 201 12.67 21.49 -12.42
N GLU A 202 13.63 20.98 -11.63
CA GLU A 202 15.03 21.43 -11.59
C GLU A 202 15.79 21.11 -12.90
N ASP A 203 15.43 20.03 -13.61
CA ASP A 203 16.12 19.54 -14.81
C ASP A 203 15.17 18.90 -15.86
N PRO A 204 14.32 19.71 -16.53
CA PRO A 204 13.27 19.19 -17.43
C PRO A 204 13.80 18.56 -18.72
N ASP A 205 15.05 18.82 -19.10
CA ASP A 205 15.65 18.24 -20.31
C ASP A 205 16.03 16.77 -20.11
N HIS A 206 16.51 16.39 -18.92
CA HIS A 206 16.87 15.00 -18.60
C HIS A 206 15.75 14.21 -17.92
N TRP A 207 14.63 14.86 -17.51
CA TRP A 207 13.53 14.19 -16.80
C TRP A 207 12.26 14.00 -17.65
N LEU A 208 11.81 12.75 -17.77
CA LEU A 208 10.52 12.39 -18.34
C LEU A 208 9.53 12.00 -17.23
N VAL A 209 8.51 12.82 -17.02
CA VAL A 209 7.39 12.51 -16.12
C VAL A 209 6.33 11.69 -16.83
N ILE A 210 6.03 10.50 -16.30
CA ILE A 210 4.99 9.60 -16.79
C ILE A 210 3.85 9.54 -15.77
N ASP A 211 2.68 10.06 -16.14
CA ASP A 211 1.43 9.81 -15.40
C ASP A 211 1.04 8.33 -15.53
N ASN A 212 1.31 7.55 -14.49
CA ASN A 212 0.86 6.16 -14.38
C ASN A 212 -0.36 6.02 -13.45
N ALA A 213 -1.12 7.11 -13.23
CA ALA A 213 -2.41 7.08 -12.56
C ALA A 213 -3.57 7.03 -13.57
N ASN A 214 -3.52 7.83 -14.64
CA ASN A 214 -4.64 8.04 -15.57
C ASN A 214 -4.40 7.53 -17.01
N SER A 215 -3.19 7.08 -17.34
CA SER A 215 -2.88 6.48 -18.66
C SER A 215 -2.87 4.94 -18.62
N THR A 216 -3.06 4.33 -19.78
CA THR A 216 -2.81 2.89 -19.96
C THR A 216 -1.32 2.56 -19.82
N ILE A 217 -1.01 1.27 -19.62
CA ILE A 217 0.39 0.83 -19.58
C ILE A 217 1.03 0.91 -20.98
N GLU A 218 0.25 0.70 -22.03
CA GLU A 218 0.65 0.85 -23.43
C GLU A 218 1.00 2.31 -23.78
N GLU A 219 0.18 3.30 -23.41
CA GLU A 219 0.51 4.74 -23.53
C GLU A 219 1.80 5.09 -22.78
N SER A 220 1.92 4.60 -21.53
CA SER A 220 3.10 4.84 -20.69
C SER A 220 4.36 4.29 -21.34
N LEU A 221 4.30 3.08 -21.90
CA LEU A 221 5.40 2.45 -22.63
C LEU A 221 5.73 3.21 -23.91
N GLN A 222 4.74 3.66 -24.68
CA GLN A 222 4.95 4.41 -25.92
C GLN A 222 5.64 5.76 -25.67
N ARG A 223 5.21 6.50 -24.64
CA ARG A 223 5.87 7.76 -24.25
C ARG A 223 7.32 7.56 -23.84
N ILE A 224 7.60 6.50 -23.08
CA ILE A 224 8.95 6.15 -22.65
C ILE A 224 9.83 5.77 -23.85
N ILE A 225 9.37 4.90 -24.76
CA ILE A 225 10.21 4.47 -25.89
C ILE A 225 10.46 5.59 -26.89
N ASN A 226 9.50 6.49 -27.11
CA ASN A 226 9.71 7.68 -27.94
C ASN A 226 10.86 8.54 -27.39
N ARG A 227 10.86 8.86 -26.09
CA ARG A 227 11.96 9.63 -25.48
C ARG A 227 13.29 8.90 -25.48
N ILE A 228 13.29 7.57 -25.27
CA ILE A 228 14.52 6.77 -25.37
C ILE A 228 15.06 6.78 -26.81
N ARG A 229 14.21 6.70 -27.84
CA ARG A 229 14.62 6.81 -29.25
C ARG A 229 15.29 8.15 -29.55
N GLU A 230 14.77 9.25 -29.03
CA GLU A 230 15.40 10.58 -29.16
C GLU A 230 16.83 10.61 -28.56
N VAL A 231 17.00 10.10 -27.33
CA VAL A 231 18.30 10.03 -26.65
C VAL A 231 19.28 9.11 -27.40
N LEU A 232 18.82 7.96 -27.86
CA LEU A 232 19.62 7.02 -28.64
C LEU A 232 20.14 7.65 -29.95
N VAL A 233 19.28 8.35 -30.69
CA VAL A 233 19.68 9.06 -31.94
C VAL A 233 20.71 10.16 -31.64
N GLN A 234 20.51 10.95 -30.56
CA GLN A 234 21.49 11.96 -30.14
C GLN A 234 22.85 11.35 -29.77
N LYS A 235 22.86 10.11 -29.28
CA LYS A 235 24.05 9.35 -28.84
C LYS A 235 24.67 8.47 -29.95
N GLY A 236 24.21 8.63 -31.20
CA GLY A 236 24.79 7.99 -32.39
C GLY A 236 24.31 6.56 -32.67
N TYR A 237 23.28 6.07 -31.97
CA TYR A 237 22.71 4.75 -32.22
C TYR A 237 21.91 4.73 -33.53
N PRO A 238 21.78 3.55 -34.19
CA PRO A 238 20.85 3.40 -35.30
C PRO A 238 19.41 3.66 -34.84
N GLU A 239 18.58 4.19 -35.73
CA GLU A 239 17.15 4.31 -35.47
C GLU A 239 16.52 2.92 -35.30
N ILE A 240 15.89 2.69 -34.16
CA ILE A 240 15.07 1.50 -33.91
C ILE A 240 13.62 1.73 -34.38
N PRO A 241 12.89 0.66 -34.76
CA PRO A 241 11.49 0.75 -35.17
C PRO A 241 10.60 1.46 -34.13
N ASP A 242 9.42 1.89 -34.56
CA ASP A 242 8.36 2.26 -33.63
C ASP A 242 7.55 1.00 -33.25
N PRO A 243 7.37 0.66 -31.96
CA PRO A 243 6.51 -0.45 -31.58
C PRO A 243 5.01 -0.15 -31.74
N CYS A 244 4.61 1.12 -31.87
CA CYS A 244 3.21 1.56 -32.00
C CYS A 244 2.25 0.91 -30.98
N TRP A 245 2.67 0.80 -29.71
CA TRP A 245 1.87 0.20 -28.63
C TRP A 245 0.59 0.95 -28.33
N ALA A 246 0.58 2.28 -28.52
CA ALA A 246 -0.60 3.13 -28.37
C ALA A 246 -0.53 4.31 -29.34
N ASP A 247 -1.68 4.71 -29.87
CA ASP A 247 -1.82 6.01 -30.54
C ASP A 247 -1.89 7.10 -29.46
N LEU A 248 -0.91 7.99 -29.44
CA LEU A 248 -0.84 9.10 -28.49
C LEU A 248 -1.55 10.37 -28.99
N SER A 249 -2.18 10.33 -30.18
CA SER A 249 -2.92 11.45 -30.77
C SER A 249 -4.41 11.47 -30.43
N SER A 250 -4.94 10.43 -29.79
CA SER A 250 -6.33 10.40 -29.32
C SER A 250 -6.52 11.27 -28.07
N GLU A 251 -7.49 12.18 -28.12
CA GLU A 251 -7.84 13.05 -26.97
C GLU A 251 -8.75 12.34 -25.95
N GLU A 252 -9.39 11.23 -26.32
CA GLU A 252 -10.32 10.48 -25.48
C GLU A 252 -9.61 9.73 -24.35
N LYS A 253 -9.57 10.34 -23.16
CA LYS A 253 -9.18 9.66 -21.92
C LYS A 253 -10.36 8.81 -21.40
N PRO A 254 -10.28 7.46 -21.36
CA PRO A 254 -11.42 6.58 -21.01
C PRO A 254 -11.89 6.66 -19.53
N LEU A 255 -11.30 7.55 -18.74
CA LEU A 255 -11.61 7.81 -17.33
C LEU A 255 -12.38 9.12 -17.10
N GLY A 256 -12.68 9.90 -18.15
CA GLY A 256 -13.34 11.21 -18.02
C GLY A 256 -14.84 11.15 -17.72
N GLU A 257 -15.57 10.19 -18.30
CA GLU A 257 -17.05 10.17 -18.29
C GLU A 257 -17.66 10.12 -16.88
N PHE A 258 -17.15 9.22 -16.02
CA PHE A 258 -17.61 9.10 -14.63
C PHE A 258 -17.40 10.42 -13.86
N ALA A 259 -16.29 11.11 -14.09
CA ALA A 259 -15.99 12.38 -13.43
C ALA A 259 -16.96 13.48 -13.87
N SER A 260 -17.26 13.59 -15.17
CA SER A 260 -18.24 14.56 -15.69
C SER A 260 -19.64 14.31 -15.11
N ALA A 261 -20.12 13.06 -15.14
CA ALA A 261 -21.43 12.70 -14.58
C ALA A 261 -21.52 12.95 -13.06
N VAL A 262 -20.43 12.73 -12.32
CA VAL A 262 -20.36 13.06 -10.88
C VAL A 262 -20.42 14.57 -10.63
N LEU A 263 -19.82 15.40 -11.48
CA LEU A 263 -19.88 16.86 -11.35
C LEU A 263 -21.30 17.39 -11.59
N GLU A 264 -21.94 16.98 -12.68
CA GLU A 264 -23.34 17.32 -12.98
C GLU A 264 -24.27 16.91 -11.83
N LEU A 265 -24.06 15.73 -11.27
CA LEU A 265 -24.81 15.23 -10.12
C LEU A 265 -24.56 16.01 -8.83
N CYS A 266 -23.36 16.59 -8.65
CA CYS A 266 -23.08 17.43 -7.48
C CYS A 266 -23.87 18.75 -7.51
N ASP A 267 -24.27 19.22 -8.69
CA ASP A 267 -24.99 20.47 -8.94
C ASP A 267 -26.52 20.33 -8.96
N SER A 268 -27.07 19.11 -8.99
CA SER A 268 -28.53 18.92 -8.99
C SER A 268 -29.21 19.19 -7.63
N GLU A 269 -30.49 19.52 -7.68
CA GLU A 269 -31.33 19.65 -6.49
C GLU A 269 -31.77 18.28 -5.94
N GLY A 270 -32.32 18.24 -4.73
CA GLY A 270 -32.78 17.00 -4.09
C GLY A 270 -31.63 16.15 -3.53
N GLU A 271 -31.46 16.15 -2.21
CA GLU A 271 -30.36 15.38 -1.59
C GLU A 271 -30.60 13.86 -1.59
N GLU A 272 -31.84 13.41 -1.49
CA GLU A 272 -32.20 12.00 -1.53
C GLU A 272 -31.99 11.41 -2.94
N GLU A 273 -32.49 12.11 -3.96
CA GLU A 273 -32.33 11.75 -5.37
C GLU A 273 -30.86 11.69 -5.77
N ARG A 274 -30.05 12.70 -5.42
CA ARG A 274 -28.60 12.68 -5.65
C ARG A 274 -27.88 11.46 -5.10
N ARG A 275 -28.26 11.00 -3.89
CA ARG A 275 -27.65 9.81 -3.27
C ARG A 275 -28.05 8.51 -3.99
N ALA A 276 -29.27 8.43 -4.53
CA ALA A 276 -29.74 7.30 -5.32
C ALA A 276 -29.03 7.24 -6.69
N VAL A 277 -29.05 8.35 -7.44
CA VAL A 277 -28.40 8.44 -8.76
C VAL A 277 -26.89 8.21 -8.66
N LEU A 278 -26.21 8.67 -7.59
CA LEU A 278 -24.79 8.35 -7.36
C LEU A 278 -24.55 6.84 -7.19
N THR A 279 -25.51 6.13 -6.59
CA THR A 279 -25.40 4.69 -6.37
C THR A 279 -25.57 3.91 -7.68
N GLU A 280 -26.50 4.33 -8.53
CA GLU A 280 -26.70 3.78 -9.87
C GLU A 280 -25.49 4.05 -10.78
N LEU A 281 -25.03 5.31 -10.85
CA LEU A 281 -23.84 5.72 -11.62
C LEU A 281 -22.58 4.95 -11.18
N PHE A 282 -22.39 4.79 -9.87
CA PHE A 282 -21.28 4.02 -9.30
C PHE A 282 -21.32 2.54 -9.72
N TYR A 283 -22.47 1.88 -9.65
CA TYR A 283 -22.56 0.46 -10.05
C TYR A 283 -22.46 0.27 -11.56
N SER A 284 -22.99 1.21 -12.36
CA SER A 284 -22.84 1.21 -13.82
C SER A 284 -21.37 1.27 -14.24
N ASP A 285 -20.60 2.22 -13.69
CA ASP A 285 -19.17 2.33 -14.01
C ASP A 285 -18.34 1.17 -13.44
N LEU A 286 -18.73 0.60 -12.30
CA LEU A 286 -18.11 -0.65 -11.81
C LEU A 286 -18.37 -1.85 -12.72
N ASP A 287 -19.51 -1.91 -13.42
CA ASP A 287 -19.81 -2.96 -14.40
C ASP A 287 -18.96 -2.80 -15.67
N ARG A 288 -18.77 -1.56 -16.14
CA ARG A 288 -17.80 -1.23 -17.21
C ARG A 288 -16.38 -1.65 -16.80
N LEU A 289 -15.90 -1.17 -15.65
CA LEU A 289 -14.59 -1.51 -15.09
C LEU A 289 -14.39 -3.00 -14.80
N SER A 290 -15.46 -3.80 -14.70
CA SER A 290 -15.34 -5.23 -14.45
C SER A 290 -14.67 -6.00 -15.60
N GLU A 291 -14.69 -5.46 -16.82
CA GLU A 291 -14.05 -6.08 -17.98
C GLU A 291 -12.56 -5.74 -18.04
N ASP A 292 -12.22 -4.45 -18.03
CA ASP A 292 -10.83 -3.98 -18.17
C ASP A 292 -10.01 -4.13 -16.88
N ALA A 293 -10.67 -3.98 -15.73
CA ALA A 293 -10.04 -3.81 -14.43
C ALA A 293 -10.74 -4.60 -13.29
N PRO A 294 -11.04 -5.91 -13.44
CA PRO A 294 -11.83 -6.69 -12.47
C PRO A 294 -11.29 -6.65 -11.04
N GLY A 295 -9.96 -6.56 -10.87
CA GLY A 295 -9.34 -6.42 -9.55
C GLY A 295 -9.66 -5.10 -8.82
N PHE A 296 -9.93 -4.02 -9.56
CA PHE A 296 -10.45 -2.77 -9.00
C PHE A 296 -11.95 -2.88 -8.71
N THR A 297 -12.75 -3.49 -9.60
CA THR A 297 -14.18 -3.77 -9.32
C THR A 297 -14.37 -4.59 -8.04
N ALA A 298 -13.59 -5.65 -7.82
CA ALA A 298 -13.63 -6.43 -6.58
C ALA A 298 -13.26 -5.59 -5.34
N LEU A 299 -12.32 -4.66 -5.49
CA LEU A 299 -11.88 -3.76 -4.42
C LEU A 299 -12.92 -2.68 -4.10
N PHE A 300 -13.62 -2.17 -5.12
CA PHE A 300 -14.64 -1.14 -5.00
C PHE A 300 -16.00 -1.71 -4.58
N SER A 301 -16.37 -2.93 -4.96
CA SER A 301 -17.56 -3.61 -4.42
C SER A 301 -17.37 -4.13 -2.98
N SER A 302 -16.14 -4.39 -2.52
CA SER A 302 -15.88 -4.96 -1.17
C SER A 302 -16.55 -4.19 -0.02
N GLY A 303 -17.31 -4.90 0.82
CA GLY A 303 -18.00 -4.31 1.96
C GLY A 303 -19.30 -3.56 1.64
N LEU A 304 -19.85 -3.77 0.43
CA LEU A 304 -21.22 -3.46 0.02
C LEU A 304 -22.03 -4.77 -0.04
N ASP A 305 -23.18 -4.84 0.64
CA ASP A 305 -24.02 -6.03 0.77
C ASP A 305 -25.35 -5.75 0.05
N THR A 306 -25.33 -5.77 -1.29
CA THR A 306 -26.48 -5.47 -2.16
C THR A 306 -26.48 -6.39 -3.40
N PRO A 307 -27.63 -6.59 -4.07
CA PRO A 307 -27.72 -7.45 -5.26
C PRO A 307 -26.76 -7.06 -6.38
N GLU A 308 -26.59 -5.76 -6.63
CA GLU A 308 -25.70 -5.23 -7.68
C GLU A 308 -24.23 -5.54 -7.35
N ALA A 309 -23.84 -5.37 -6.08
CA ALA A 309 -22.50 -5.73 -5.62
C ALA A 309 -22.23 -7.24 -5.66
N HIS A 310 -23.26 -8.08 -5.54
CA HIS A 310 -23.15 -9.53 -5.70
C HIS A 310 -23.11 -9.94 -7.18
N ALA A 311 -23.90 -9.32 -8.07
CA ALA A 311 -23.84 -9.53 -9.51
C ALA A 311 -22.44 -9.18 -10.08
N LEU A 312 -21.84 -8.08 -9.61
CA LEU A 312 -20.45 -7.73 -9.95
C LEU A 312 -19.43 -8.77 -9.46
N ARG A 313 -19.66 -9.40 -8.28
CA ARG A 313 -18.80 -10.48 -7.79
C ARG A 313 -18.93 -11.73 -8.65
N GLU A 314 -20.14 -12.11 -9.02
CA GLU A 314 -20.42 -13.20 -9.96
C GLU A 314 -19.68 -12.99 -11.30
N LYS A 315 -19.80 -11.78 -11.88
CA LYS A 315 -19.15 -11.42 -13.16
C LYS A 315 -17.62 -11.50 -13.14
N ILE A 316 -16.99 -11.31 -11.98
CA ILE A 316 -15.51 -11.29 -11.85
C ILE A 316 -14.92 -12.48 -11.09
N LYS A 317 -15.70 -13.36 -10.45
CA LYS A 317 -15.16 -14.41 -9.56
C LYS A 317 -14.21 -15.37 -10.27
N ALA A 318 -14.46 -15.70 -11.54
CA ALA A 318 -13.56 -16.54 -12.34
C ALA A 318 -12.23 -15.85 -12.73
N ARG A 319 -12.18 -14.51 -12.72
CA ARG A 319 -10.96 -13.72 -13.02
C ARG A 319 -10.19 -13.33 -11.75
N GLU A 320 -10.89 -13.10 -10.64
CA GLU A 320 -10.34 -12.54 -9.40
C GLU A 320 -10.88 -13.24 -8.13
N PRO A 321 -10.85 -14.58 -8.04
CA PRO A 321 -11.54 -15.33 -6.98
C PRO A 321 -11.06 -14.93 -5.58
N GLY A 322 -9.74 -14.73 -5.42
CA GLY A 322 -9.14 -14.33 -4.15
C GLY A 322 -9.51 -12.91 -3.70
N LEU A 323 -9.76 -11.98 -4.64
CA LEU A 323 -10.22 -10.63 -4.30
C LEU A 323 -11.71 -10.62 -3.96
N VAL A 324 -12.52 -11.40 -4.69
CA VAL A 324 -13.94 -11.60 -4.37
C VAL A 324 -14.07 -12.18 -2.96
N ALA A 325 -13.47 -13.34 -2.68
CA ALA A 325 -13.53 -13.99 -1.37
C ALA A 325 -13.06 -13.07 -0.23
N LYS A 326 -11.94 -12.36 -0.41
CA LYS A 326 -11.46 -11.36 0.56
C LYS A 326 -12.41 -10.17 0.71
N GLY A 327 -13.13 -9.82 -0.35
CA GLY A 327 -14.10 -8.74 -0.40
C GLY A 327 -15.37 -8.99 0.42
N LEU A 328 -15.69 -10.26 0.69
CA LEU A 328 -16.83 -10.73 1.50
C LEU A 328 -16.66 -10.48 3.02
N GLY A 329 -15.47 -10.09 3.49
CA GLY A 329 -15.19 -9.86 4.90
C GLY A 329 -16.19 -8.88 5.56
N GLY A 330 -16.94 -9.37 6.54
CA GLY A 330 -17.97 -8.61 7.25
C GLY A 330 -19.36 -8.58 6.60
N LEU A 331 -19.52 -9.10 5.38
CA LEU A 331 -20.82 -9.35 4.74
C LEU A 331 -21.52 -10.56 5.37
N ARG A 332 -22.84 -10.49 5.46
CA ARG A 332 -23.68 -11.48 6.19
C ARG A 332 -24.93 -11.94 5.45
N SER A 333 -25.16 -11.49 4.21
CA SER A 333 -26.27 -12.02 3.40
C SER A 333 -26.05 -13.50 3.02
N GLU A 334 -27.09 -14.20 2.59
CA GLU A 334 -26.95 -15.61 2.18
C GLU A 334 -26.14 -15.72 0.89
N GLU A 335 -26.29 -14.79 -0.06
CA GLU A 335 -25.46 -14.73 -1.28
C GLU A 335 -23.97 -14.56 -0.94
N ALA A 336 -23.66 -13.78 0.10
CA ALA A 336 -22.30 -13.64 0.61
C ALA A 336 -21.77 -14.92 1.29
N MET A 337 -22.65 -15.80 1.77
CA MET A 337 -22.28 -17.11 2.32
C MET A 337 -22.16 -18.17 1.22
N ASP A 338 -23.02 -18.14 0.22
CA ASP A 338 -22.98 -19.04 -0.94
C ASP A 338 -21.68 -18.82 -1.74
N LEU A 339 -21.30 -17.57 -2.01
CA LEU A 339 -20.00 -17.22 -2.58
C LEU A 339 -18.80 -17.70 -1.74
N ARG A 340 -18.94 -17.87 -0.42
CA ARG A 340 -17.88 -18.47 0.42
C ARG A 340 -17.82 -19.99 0.26
N GLU A 341 -18.97 -20.65 0.17
CA GLU A 341 -19.05 -22.10 -0.07
C GLU A 341 -18.47 -22.48 -1.42
N GLU A 342 -18.79 -21.72 -2.47
CA GLU A 342 -18.27 -21.95 -3.83
C GLU A 342 -16.74 -21.75 -3.90
N LEU A 343 -16.24 -20.63 -3.34
CA LEU A 343 -14.83 -20.26 -3.44
C LEU A 343 -13.92 -21.01 -2.46
N LYS A 344 -14.45 -21.84 -1.55
CA LYS A 344 -13.64 -22.51 -0.49
C LYS A 344 -12.64 -23.52 -1.05
N GLY A 345 -12.93 -24.14 -2.19
CA GLY A 345 -12.03 -25.08 -2.86
C GLY A 345 -10.89 -24.39 -3.62
N GLU A 346 -11.17 -23.22 -4.22
CA GLU A 346 -10.22 -22.51 -5.08
C GLU A 346 -9.31 -21.54 -4.31
N VAL A 347 -9.89 -20.78 -3.36
CA VAL A 347 -9.19 -19.75 -2.59
C VAL A 347 -9.43 -19.87 -1.07
N PRO A 348 -9.17 -21.04 -0.47
CA PRO A 348 -9.48 -21.33 0.94
C PRO A 348 -8.92 -20.30 1.92
N VAL A 349 -7.72 -19.76 1.66
CA VAL A 349 -7.08 -18.72 2.50
C VAL A 349 -7.95 -17.46 2.59
N TYR A 350 -8.50 -16.99 1.46
CA TYR A 350 -9.30 -15.77 1.45
C TYR A 350 -10.71 -16.00 1.98
N VAL A 351 -11.30 -17.18 1.73
CA VAL A 351 -12.56 -17.58 2.37
C VAL A 351 -12.39 -17.64 3.88
N ALA A 352 -11.38 -18.36 4.41
CA ALA A 352 -11.08 -18.43 5.84
C ALA A 352 -10.90 -17.04 6.47
N GLY A 353 -10.16 -16.13 5.81
CA GLY A 353 -10.01 -14.75 6.27
C GLY A 353 -11.32 -13.94 6.32
N SER A 354 -12.26 -14.23 5.40
CA SER A 354 -13.57 -13.56 5.33
C SER A 354 -14.55 -13.95 6.46
N LEU A 355 -14.26 -15.04 7.19
CA LEU A 355 -15.07 -15.58 8.30
C LEU A 355 -14.79 -14.86 9.64
N SER A 356 -13.79 -13.98 9.69
CA SER A 356 -13.44 -13.21 10.89
C SER A 356 -14.58 -12.25 11.28
N GLY A 357 -14.88 -12.16 12.57
CA GLY A 357 -15.96 -11.32 13.09
C GLY A 357 -17.39 -11.83 12.84
N MET A 358 -17.56 -13.03 12.29
CA MET A 358 -18.88 -13.65 12.09
C MET A 358 -19.46 -14.33 13.34
N GLY A 359 -18.67 -14.45 14.42
CA GLY A 359 -19.12 -15.01 15.70
C GLY A 359 -19.70 -16.43 15.57
N LYS A 360 -20.85 -16.65 16.20
CA LYS A 360 -21.59 -17.93 16.28
C LYS A 360 -22.51 -18.21 15.06
N ASN A 361 -22.32 -17.56 13.91
CA ASN A 361 -23.11 -17.90 12.70
C ASN A 361 -22.85 -19.38 12.32
N PRO A 362 -23.89 -20.24 12.19
CA PRO A 362 -23.68 -21.68 12.02
C PRO A 362 -22.88 -22.06 10.77
N ARG A 363 -23.25 -21.53 9.59
CA ARG A 363 -22.52 -21.75 8.32
C ARG A 363 -21.05 -21.32 8.45
N ALA A 364 -20.79 -20.18 9.09
CA ALA A 364 -19.41 -19.72 9.34
C ALA A 364 -18.64 -20.59 10.34
N CYS A 365 -19.29 -21.19 11.34
CA CYS A 365 -18.64 -22.13 12.27
C CYS A 365 -18.30 -23.45 11.57
N GLN A 366 -19.22 -23.98 10.75
CA GLN A 366 -18.99 -25.15 9.91
C GLN A 366 -17.83 -24.92 8.93
N LEU A 367 -17.86 -23.83 8.15
CA LEU A 367 -16.77 -23.47 7.23
C LEU A 367 -15.41 -23.34 7.92
N ARG A 368 -15.35 -22.88 9.17
CA ARG A 368 -14.08 -22.86 9.92
C ARG A 368 -13.55 -24.25 10.25
N LEU A 369 -14.42 -25.19 10.62
CA LEU A 369 -14.04 -26.58 10.93
C LEU A 369 -13.61 -27.35 9.68
N GLU A 370 -14.29 -27.14 8.55
CA GLU A 370 -13.95 -27.71 7.24
C GLU A 370 -12.59 -27.19 6.73
N LEU A 371 -12.32 -25.89 6.88
CA LEU A 371 -11.08 -25.26 6.41
C LEU A 371 -9.92 -25.37 7.41
N ALA A 372 -10.14 -25.87 8.64
CA ALA A 372 -9.11 -25.96 9.67
C ALA A 372 -7.92 -26.84 9.24
N ASP A 373 -8.18 -27.93 8.51
CA ASP A 373 -7.14 -28.85 8.04
C ASP A 373 -6.49 -28.37 6.72
N VAL A 374 -7.13 -27.44 6.01
CA VAL A 374 -6.70 -26.93 4.69
C VAL A 374 -5.84 -25.66 4.84
N VAL A 375 -6.27 -24.73 5.70
CA VAL A 375 -5.61 -23.44 5.92
C VAL A 375 -5.54 -23.09 7.42
N PRO A 376 -4.92 -23.97 8.26
CA PRO A 376 -4.98 -23.92 9.73
C PRO A 376 -4.66 -22.54 10.31
N GLY A 377 -3.57 -21.91 9.87
CA GLY A 377 -3.17 -20.61 10.40
C GLY A 377 -4.19 -19.50 10.12
N GLN A 378 -4.79 -19.48 8.93
CA GLN A 378 -5.76 -18.44 8.59
C GLN A 378 -7.10 -18.65 9.33
N ILE A 379 -7.43 -19.89 9.69
CA ILE A 379 -8.58 -20.24 10.54
C ILE A 379 -8.33 -19.90 12.01
N ALA A 380 -7.15 -20.17 12.56
CA ALA A 380 -6.76 -19.69 13.88
C ALA A 380 -6.85 -18.15 13.97
N LEU A 381 -6.42 -17.43 12.94
CA LEU A 381 -6.59 -15.97 12.87
C LEU A 381 -8.05 -15.51 12.70
N ALA A 382 -8.96 -16.33 12.17
CA ALA A 382 -10.36 -15.98 12.01
C ALA A 382 -11.11 -15.93 13.36
N VAL A 383 -10.68 -16.74 14.35
CA VAL A 383 -11.23 -16.77 15.73
C VAL A 383 -10.46 -15.88 16.72
N ARG A 384 -9.61 -14.96 16.22
CA ARG A 384 -8.80 -14.05 17.04
C ARG A 384 -9.67 -13.22 18.00
N GLY A 385 -9.31 -13.21 19.28
CA GLY A 385 -10.00 -12.44 20.33
C GLY A 385 -11.32 -13.06 20.82
N SER A 386 -11.70 -14.26 20.39
CA SER A 386 -12.88 -14.97 20.90
C SER A 386 -12.53 -16.03 21.94
N ASP A 387 -13.04 -15.87 23.17
CA ASP A 387 -12.88 -16.83 24.27
C ASP A 387 -14.06 -17.82 24.38
N SER A 388 -14.58 -18.26 23.23
CA SER A 388 -15.70 -19.22 23.19
C SER A 388 -15.18 -20.65 23.01
N GLU A 389 -15.91 -21.65 23.54
CA GLU A 389 -15.56 -23.08 23.37
C GLU A 389 -15.26 -23.45 21.91
N HIS A 390 -16.08 -23.01 20.95
CA HIS A 390 -15.82 -23.26 19.52
C HIS A 390 -14.53 -22.58 19.00
N ALA A 391 -14.12 -21.44 19.58
CA ALA A 391 -12.84 -20.82 19.25
C ALA A 391 -11.65 -21.58 19.87
N TRP A 392 -11.85 -22.20 21.04
CA TRP A 392 -10.88 -23.11 21.66
C TRP A 392 -10.78 -24.44 20.90
N GLU A 393 -11.90 -25.08 20.55
CA GLU A 393 -11.97 -26.24 19.65
C GLU A 393 -11.17 -26.02 18.36
N ILE A 394 -11.29 -24.84 17.74
CA ILE A 394 -10.49 -24.45 16.58
C ILE A 394 -8.99 -24.31 16.90
N ARG A 395 -8.61 -23.74 18.05
CA ARG A 395 -7.20 -23.64 18.47
C ARG A 395 -6.60 -25.02 18.76
N ASP A 396 -7.34 -25.87 19.45
CA ASP A 396 -6.95 -27.21 19.84
C ASP A 396 -6.79 -28.10 18.58
N LYS A 397 -7.75 -28.02 17.64
CA LYS A 397 -7.67 -28.71 16.34
C LYS A 397 -6.50 -28.24 15.48
N VAL A 398 -6.22 -26.94 15.44
CA VAL A 398 -5.07 -26.39 14.68
C VAL A 398 -3.74 -26.73 15.38
N GLY A 399 -3.69 -26.64 16.70
CA GLY A 399 -2.56 -27.04 17.53
C GLY A 399 -1.23 -26.44 17.08
N ASP A 400 -0.26 -27.32 16.79
CA ASP A 400 1.08 -26.94 16.33
C ASP A 400 1.20 -26.72 14.81
N THR A 401 0.21 -27.16 14.01
CA THR A 401 0.24 -27.01 12.54
C THR A 401 0.32 -25.56 12.08
N ALA A 402 -0.15 -24.63 12.93
CA ALA A 402 0.05 -23.20 12.79
C ALA A 402 0.25 -22.54 14.17
N ALA A 403 1.26 -23.00 14.92
CA ALA A 403 1.52 -22.57 16.29
C ALA A 403 1.61 -21.03 16.46
N ALA A 404 2.27 -20.36 15.51
CA ALA A 404 2.40 -18.91 15.42
C ALA A 404 1.04 -18.19 15.33
N GLU A 405 0.18 -18.62 14.40
CA GLU A 405 -1.16 -18.06 14.24
C GLU A 405 -2.10 -18.38 15.42
N VAL A 406 -1.96 -19.55 16.05
CA VAL A 406 -2.71 -19.89 17.28
C VAL A 406 -2.31 -18.96 18.44
N LEU A 407 -1.02 -18.68 18.63
CA LEU A 407 -0.56 -17.71 19.64
C LEU A 407 -1.07 -16.29 19.34
N MET A 408 -1.05 -15.85 18.08
CA MET A 408 -1.67 -14.59 17.66
C MET A 408 -3.21 -14.56 17.79
N SER A 409 -3.88 -15.71 17.94
CA SER A 409 -5.34 -15.79 18.06
C SER A 409 -5.84 -15.42 19.46
N VAL A 410 -5.05 -15.67 20.52
CA VAL A 410 -5.41 -15.30 21.92
C VAL A 410 -5.17 -13.82 22.25
N ARG A 411 -5.20 -12.95 21.24
CA ARG A 411 -4.98 -11.51 21.41
C ARG A 411 -5.99 -10.90 22.37
N GLY A 412 -5.47 -10.26 23.42
CA GLY A 412 -6.30 -9.54 24.41
C GLY A 412 -7.03 -10.44 25.40
N MET A 413 -6.75 -11.75 25.41
CA MET A 413 -7.30 -12.68 26.41
C MET A 413 -6.41 -12.71 27.64
N ASP A 414 -6.95 -12.21 28.75
CA ASP A 414 -6.32 -12.23 30.06
C ASP A 414 -6.96 -13.33 30.93
N THR A 415 -6.89 -14.57 30.43
CA THR A 415 -7.42 -15.78 31.09
C THR A 415 -6.31 -16.78 31.31
N GLU A 416 -6.45 -17.62 32.34
CA GLU A 416 -5.46 -18.64 32.72
C GLU A 416 -5.05 -19.52 31.53
N ARG A 417 -6.04 -20.09 30.82
CA ARG A 417 -5.83 -20.90 29.60
C ARG A 417 -5.10 -20.16 28.47
N ALA A 418 -5.28 -18.83 28.35
CA ALA A 418 -4.54 -18.03 27.38
C ALA A 418 -3.10 -17.75 27.83
N TRP A 419 -2.85 -17.65 29.14
CA TRP A 419 -1.52 -17.51 29.71
C TRP A 419 -0.71 -18.81 29.70
N GLU A 420 -1.35 -19.96 29.92
CA GLU A 420 -0.74 -21.30 29.72
C GLU A 420 -0.21 -21.43 28.29
N LEU A 421 -1.05 -21.18 27.28
CA LEU A 421 -0.66 -21.21 25.86
C LEU A 421 0.49 -20.25 25.52
N ARG A 422 0.59 -19.10 26.18
CA ARG A 422 1.73 -18.17 26.03
C ARG A 422 3.00 -18.75 26.64
N LYS A 423 2.92 -19.33 27.83
CA LYS A 423 4.06 -19.93 28.57
C LYS A 423 4.62 -21.16 27.85
N GLU A 424 3.76 -22.04 27.35
CA GLU A 424 4.15 -23.21 26.54
C GLU A 424 4.90 -22.82 25.26
N ARG A 425 4.64 -21.62 24.74
CA ARG A 425 5.15 -21.13 23.44
C ARG A 425 6.09 -19.94 23.56
N ASP A 426 6.59 -19.65 24.76
CA ASP A 426 7.62 -18.64 25.01
C ASP A 426 8.99 -19.13 24.51
N GLN A 427 9.22 -18.94 23.21
CA GLN A 427 10.43 -19.31 22.50
C GLN A 427 10.81 -18.16 21.56
N ASP A 428 12.09 -17.83 21.42
CA ASP A 428 12.56 -16.67 20.64
C ASP A 428 11.99 -16.63 19.21
N LYS A 429 11.82 -17.81 18.58
CA LYS A 429 11.22 -17.97 17.24
C LYS A 429 9.76 -17.48 17.12
N TYR A 430 9.06 -17.26 18.24
CA TYR A 430 7.69 -16.76 18.33
C TYR A 430 7.57 -15.40 19.04
N ALA A 431 8.69 -14.71 19.32
CA ALA A 431 8.67 -13.44 20.05
C ALA A 431 7.73 -12.38 19.45
N ARG A 432 7.60 -12.33 18.11
CA ARG A 432 6.70 -11.41 17.40
C ARG A 432 5.23 -11.74 17.68
N GLU A 433 4.89 -13.01 17.58
CA GLU A 433 3.55 -13.56 17.80
C GLU A 433 3.12 -13.45 19.26
N LEU A 434 4.06 -13.66 20.19
CA LEU A 434 3.86 -13.48 21.62
C LEU A 434 3.46 -12.04 21.93
N LEU A 435 4.24 -11.05 21.47
CA LEU A 435 3.92 -9.62 21.62
C LEU A 435 2.59 -9.23 20.94
N GLU A 436 2.31 -9.75 19.75
CA GLU A 436 1.03 -9.55 19.05
C GLU A 436 -0.17 -10.21 19.77
N SER A 437 0.07 -11.13 20.72
CA SER A 437 -0.96 -11.72 21.60
C SER A 437 -1.27 -10.84 22.83
N LEU A 438 -0.33 -9.99 23.27
CA LEU A 438 -0.49 -9.13 24.46
C LEU A 438 -1.30 -7.86 24.21
N GLY A 439 -1.70 -7.60 22.96
CA GLY A 439 -2.48 -6.41 22.59
C GLY A 439 -3.80 -6.29 23.36
N GLY A 440 -3.86 -5.35 24.31
CA GLY A 440 -5.00 -5.12 25.21
C GLY A 440 -4.79 -5.53 26.67
N ILE A 441 -3.66 -6.17 27.00
CA ILE A 441 -3.35 -6.68 28.35
C ILE A 441 -2.33 -5.76 29.04
N ASP A 442 -2.68 -5.22 30.20
CA ASP A 442 -1.93 -4.19 30.95
C ASP A 442 -1.50 -4.68 32.35
N THR A 443 -1.14 -5.98 32.45
CA THR A 443 -0.66 -6.64 33.68
C THR A 443 0.87 -6.64 33.75
N GLU A 444 1.44 -6.78 34.96
CA GLU A 444 2.91 -6.84 35.16
C GLU A 444 3.54 -7.99 34.36
N GLU A 445 2.94 -9.18 34.36
CA GLU A 445 3.40 -10.33 33.56
C GLU A 445 3.45 -10.02 32.05
N ALA A 446 2.49 -9.23 31.54
CA ALA A 446 2.52 -8.74 30.16
C ALA A 446 3.57 -7.64 29.92
N TRP A 447 3.97 -6.90 30.96
CA TRP A 447 5.04 -5.92 30.90
C TRP A 447 6.43 -6.55 30.95
N GLU A 448 6.66 -7.57 31.79
CA GLU A 448 7.91 -8.36 31.81
C GLU A 448 8.25 -8.93 30.41
N LEU A 449 7.24 -9.45 29.70
CA LEU A 449 7.40 -9.93 28.32
C LEU A 449 7.72 -8.81 27.32
N ARG A 450 7.12 -7.63 27.48
CA ARG A 450 7.41 -6.46 26.62
C ARG A 450 8.83 -5.95 26.84
N ASP A 451 9.26 -5.86 28.09
CA ASP A 451 10.59 -5.38 28.45
C ASP A 451 11.68 -6.31 27.95
N ARG A 452 11.55 -7.62 28.24
CA ARG A 452 12.49 -8.66 27.80
C ARG A 452 12.70 -8.68 26.28
N LEU A 453 11.66 -8.36 25.51
CA LEU A 453 11.71 -8.37 24.04
C LEU A 453 11.92 -6.99 23.41
N SER A 454 12.05 -5.92 24.20
CA SER A 454 12.08 -4.53 23.70
C SER A 454 13.29 -4.22 22.82
N ASP A 455 14.48 -4.71 23.17
CA ASP A 455 15.69 -4.34 22.43
C ASP A 455 15.76 -4.92 21.00
N GLU A 456 15.20 -6.12 20.78
CA GLU A 456 15.15 -6.72 19.43
C GLU A 456 13.81 -6.48 18.71
N TYR A 457 12.68 -6.52 19.42
CA TYR A 457 11.34 -6.55 18.84
C TYR A 457 10.51 -5.29 19.12
N LEU A 458 11.16 -4.15 19.37
CA LEU A 458 10.52 -2.85 19.67
C LEU A 458 9.26 -2.54 18.82
N PRO A 459 9.23 -2.71 17.48
CA PRO A 459 8.01 -2.43 16.70
C PRO A 459 6.79 -3.25 17.14
N TRP A 460 6.98 -4.50 17.56
CA TRP A 460 5.93 -5.39 18.04
C TRP A 460 5.54 -5.08 19.49
N VAL A 461 6.50 -4.65 20.33
CA VAL A 461 6.20 -4.07 21.65
C VAL A 461 5.27 -2.88 21.47
N LEU A 462 5.57 -1.96 20.56
CA LEU A 462 4.71 -0.81 20.26
C LEU A 462 3.33 -1.23 19.72
N ILE A 463 3.24 -2.23 18.84
CA ILE A 463 1.93 -2.76 18.39
C ILE A 463 1.13 -3.35 19.56
N SER A 464 1.79 -3.99 20.53
CA SER A 464 1.17 -4.58 21.73
C SER A 464 0.59 -3.55 22.70
N LEU A 465 0.96 -2.27 22.58
CA LEU A 465 0.36 -1.17 23.36
C LEU A 465 -1.07 -0.83 22.94
N ARG A 466 -1.65 -1.53 21.96
CA ARG A 466 -3.04 -1.29 21.52
C ARG A 466 -4.02 -1.43 22.68
N GLY A 467 -4.78 -0.37 22.95
CA GLY A 467 -5.84 -0.36 23.97
C GLY A 467 -5.37 -0.15 25.41
N LEU A 468 -4.07 -0.23 25.69
CA LEU A 468 -3.50 0.03 27.03
C LEU A 468 -3.67 1.50 27.42
N LYS A 469 -3.87 1.76 28.71
CA LYS A 469 -4.14 3.11 29.24
C LYS A 469 -3.18 3.55 30.34
N SER A 470 -2.35 2.65 30.85
CA SER A 470 -1.28 2.94 31.79
C SER A 470 -0.33 4.04 31.30
N ASP A 471 0.21 4.83 32.22
CA ASP A 471 1.11 5.94 31.88
C ASP A 471 2.38 5.46 31.17
N ARG A 472 2.90 4.29 31.57
CA ARG A 472 3.98 3.57 30.88
C ARG A 472 3.69 3.32 29.39
N ALA A 473 2.44 2.98 29.04
CA ALA A 473 2.03 2.84 27.64
C ALA A 473 1.91 4.18 26.91
N TRP A 474 1.69 5.30 27.60
CA TRP A 474 1.71 6.64 27.01
C TRP A 474 3.13 7.16 26.80
N GLU A 475 4.04 6.95 27.76
CA GLU A 475 5.46 7.31 27.67
C GLU A 475 6.12 6.65 26.45
N LEU A 476 5.99 5.33 26.30
CA LEU A 476 6.52 4.59 25.14
C LEU A 476 5.92 5.03 23.79
N ARG A 477 4.65 5.50 23.79
CA ARG A 477 4.05 6.09 22.57
C ARG A 477 4.67 7.43 22.24
N GLN A 478 4.87 8.29 23.24
CA GLN A 478 5.47 9.62 23.06
C GLN A 478 6.93 9.51 22.62
N GLU A 479 7.74 8.62 23.22
CA GLU A 479 9.14 8.42 22.85
C GLU A 479 9.33 8.04 21.37
N HIS A 480 8.38 7.27 20.82
CA HIS A 480 8.52 6.68 19.49
C HIS A 480 7.58 7.25 18.42
N VAL A 481 6.74 8.24 18.75
CA VAL A 481 5.78 8.83 17.79
C VAL A 481 6.46 9.37 16.53
N CYS A 482 7.63 10.01 16.65
CA CYS A 482 8.35 10.55 15.49
C CYS A 482 8.98 9.48 14.60
N ARG A 483 9.29 8.28 15.14
CA ARG A 483 9.96 7.19 14.40
C ARG A 483 9.01 6.13 13.87
N ALA A 484 7.86 5.93 14.51
CA ALA A 484 6.84 4.96 14.13
C ALA A 484 5.40 5.51 14.20
N PRO A 485 5.11 6.72 13.67
CA PRO A 485 3.83 7.41 13.88
C PRO A 485 2.63 6.55 13.48
N LYS A 486 2.74 5.80 12.38
CA LYS A 486 1.66 4.91 11.92
C LYS A 486 1.41 3.69 12.83
N ILE A 487 2.41 3.19 13.56
CA ILE A 487 2.15 2.18 14.60
C ILE A 487 1.50 2.86 15.79
N ILE A 488 2.12 3.92 16.32
CA ILE A 488 1.66 4.62 17.53
C ILE A 488 0.19 5.03 17.42
N ILE A 489 -0.21 5.67 16.32
CA ILE A 489 -1.61 6.09 16.11
C ILE A 489 -2.59 4.90 16.00
N LYS A 490 -2.15 3.71 15.56
CA LYS A 490 -3.00 2.50 15.59
C LYS A 490 -3.18 1.91 16.98
N THR A 491 -2.39 2.32 17.97
CA THR A 491 -2.51 1.81 19.35
C THR A 491 -3.55 2.56 20.17
N ILE A 492 -3.72 3.87 19.93
CA ILE A 492 -4.65 4.74 20.67
C ILE A 492 -6.12 4.52 20.27
N GLY A 493 -6.38 3.94 19.09
CA GLY A 493 -7.74 3.75 18.57
C GLY A 493 -8.51 5.07 18.50
N CYS A 494 -9.80 5.03 18.85
CA CYS A 494 -10.67 6.21 18.88
C CYS A 494 -10.68 6.89 20.25
N SER A 495 -9.54 6.93 20.96
CA SER A 495 -9.45 7.56 22.29
C SER A 495 -9.62 9.07 22.22
N ASP A 496 -10.33 9.65 23.20
CA ASP A 496 -10.50 11.09 23.40
C ASP A 496 -9.64 11.64 24.57
N ASP A 497 -8.71 10.81 25.08
CA ASP A 497 -7.70 11.23 26.07
C ASP A 497 -6.86 12.42 25.52
N PRO A 498 -6.57 13.47 26.31
CA PRO A 498 -5.73 14.60 25.87
C PRO A 498 -4.41 14.17 25.21
N ARG A 499 -3.74 13.13 25.74
CA ARG A 499 -2.48 12.58 25.20
C ARG A 499 -2.67 11.92 23.83
N ALA A 500 -3.87 11.43 23.53
CA ALA A 500 -4.21 10.92 22.19
C ALA A 500 -4.22 12.05 21.15
N TRP A 501 -4.67 13.26 21.53
CA TRP A 501 -4.67 14.43 20.67
C TRP A 501 -3.25 14.95 20.39
N GLU A 502 -2.37 14.97 21.40
CA GLU A 502 -0.94 15.30 21.23
C GLU A 502 -0.25 14.39 20.21
N LEU A 503 -0.44 13.07 20.33
CA LEU A 503 0.14 12.10 19.39
C LEU A 503 -0.40 12.29 17.96
N ARG A 504 -1.69 12.61 17.81
CA ARG A 504 -2.32 12.90 16.51
C ARG A 504 -1.68 14.14 15.87
N GLU A 505 -1.50 15.22 16.61
CA GLU A 505 -0.83 16.43 16.12
C GLU A 505 0.63 16.15 15.71
N ALA A 506 1.39 15.40 16.50
CA ALA A 506 2.75 15.01 16.15
C ALA A 506 2.84 14.10 14.90
N SER A 507 1.80 13.29 14.65
CA SER A 507 1.80 12.30 13.56
C SER A 507 1.18 12.80 12.25
N LYS A 508 0.43 13.91 12.27
CA LYS A 508 -0.37 14.37 11.13
C LYS A 508 0.40 14.69 9.84
N PRO A 509 1.71 15.06 9.82
CA PRO A 509 2.43 15.23 8.56
C PRO A 509 2.63 13.90 7.82
N TYR A 510 2.77 12.79 8.56
CA TYR A 510 3.31 11.52 8.06
C TYR A 510 2.27 10.40 7.93
N ALA A 511 1.26 10.36 8.81
CA ALA A 511 0.39 9.20 8.97
C ALA A 511 -1.10 9.53 8.78
N LYS A 512 -1.69 9.10 7.63
CA LYS A 512 -3.15 9.09 7.41
C LYS A 512 -3.93 8.36 8.51
N GLU A 513 -3.26 7.47 9.22
CA GLU A 513 -3.77 6.82 10.41
C GLU A 513 -4.30 7.80 11.47
N VAL A 514 -3.84 9.07 11.49
CA VAL A 514 -4.46 10.14 12.31
C VAL A 514 -5.94 10.26 12.02
N LEU A 515 -6.35 10.35 10.76
CA LEU A 515 -7.75 10.36 10.36
C LEU A 515 -8.45 9.01 10.63
N ASP A 516 -7.79 7.88 10.39
CA ASP A 516 -8.37 6.56 10.73
C ASP A 516 -8.70 6.48 12.25
N SER A 517 -7.93 7.15 13.11
CA SER A 517 -8.12 7.22 14.58
C SER A 517 -9.24 8.16 15.05
N LEU A 518 -9.89 8.89 14.13
CA LEU A 518 -11.04 9.77 14.43
C LEU A 518 -12.40 9.07 14.25
N SER A 519 -12.41 7.79 13.86
CA SER A 519 -13.65 7.06 13.53
C SER A 519 -14.66 7.07 14.69
N GLY A 520 -15.76 7.81 14.53
CA GLY A 520 -16.80 7.98 15.55
C GLY A 520 -16.59 9.15 16.53
N LEU A 521 -15.51 9.92 16.41
CA LEU A 521 -15.30 11.17 17.17
C LEU A 521 -15.89 12.36 16.41
N ASP A 522 -16.78 13.11 17.05
CA ASP A 522 -17.50 14.26 16.45
C ASP A 522 -17.11 15.62 17.07
N SER A 523 -16.09 15.65 17.94
CA SER A 523 -15.63 16.87 18.60
C SER A 523 -15.11 17.91 17.59
N GLY A 524 -15.11 19.19 17.99
CA GLY A 524 -14.55 20.28 17.17
C GLY A 524 -13.07 20.04 16.81
N VAL A 525 -12.31 19.40 17.70
CA VAL A 525 -10.91 18.99 17.46
C VAL A 525 -10.81 17.91 16.38
N ALA A 526 -11.68 16.89 16.43
CA ALA A 526 -11.75 15.86 15.38
C ALA A 526 -12.05 16.49 14.01
N TRP A 527 -13.01 17.42 13.95
CA TRP A 527 -13.36 18.11 12.71
C TRP A 527 -12.28 19.06 12.20
N ARG A 528 -11.54 19.74 13.08
CA ARG A 528 -10.37 20.54 12.66
C ARG A 528 -9.36 19.66 11.92
N LEU A 529 -9.00 18.51 12.48
CA LEU A 529 -8.07 17.56 11.84
C LEU A 529 -8.63 16.96 10.54
N ARG A 530 -9.95 16.71 10.45
CA ARG A 530 -10.59 16.28 9.19
C ARG A 530 -10.45 17.32 8.10
N LEU A 531 -10.71 18.59 8.41
CA LEU A 531 -10.63 19.70 7.47
C LEU A 531 -9.17 19.98 7.05
N GLU A 532 -8.25 20.01 8.02
CA GLU A 532 -6.82 20.25 7.80
C GLU A 532 -6.15 19.20 6.91
N LEU A 533 -6.58 17.93 7.01
CA LEU A 533 -5.98 16.81 6.28
C LEU A 533 -6.84 16.33 5.10
N LYS A 534 -7.91 17.06 4.75
CA LYS A 534 -8.86 16.62 3.71
C LYS A 534 -8.20 16.52 2.34
N ASP A 535 -7.36 17.50 2.00
CA ASP A 535 -6.72 17.58 0.68
C ASP A 535 -5.55 16.60 0.56
N LYS A 536 -4.82 16.35 1.67
CA LYS A 536 -3.74 15.34 1.71
C LYS A 536 -4.30 13.92 1.64
N TRP A 537 -5.40 13.61 2.34
CA TRP A 537 -5.97 12.26 2.44
C TRP A 537 -7.51 12.20 2.30
N PRO A 538 -8.08 12.59 1.15
CA PRO A 538 -9.53 12.77 0.98
C PRO A 538 -10.33 11.51 1.32
N ASN A 539 -9.86 10.36 0.84
CA ASN A 539 -10.46 9.05 1.12
C ASN A 539 -10.45 8.68 2.60
N THR A 540 -9.44 9.10 3.35
CA THR A 540 -9.39 8.85 4.80
C THR A 540 -10.24 9.86 5.57
N ALA A 541 -10.29 11.11 5.11
CA ALA A 541 -11.11 12.14 5.74
C ALA A 541 -12.60 11.76 5.70
N ILE A 542 -13.15 11.37 4.54
CA ILE A 542 -14.53 10.87 4.46
C ILE A 542 -14.74 9.61 5.32
N SER A 543 -13.86 8.61 5.20
CA SER A 543 -14.06 7.35 5.92
C SER A 543 -13.95 7.49 7.44
N SER A 544 -13.21 8.48 7.94
CA SER A 544 -13.12 8.82 9.39
C SER A 544 -14.42 9.35 10.01
N ILE A 545 -15.38 9.79 9.20
CA ILE A 545 -16.71 10.19 9.66
C ILE A 545 -17.56 8.94 9.96
N GLY A 546 -17.30 7.84 9.24
CA GLY A 546 -18.05 6.60 9.34
C GLY A 546 -19.38 6.64 8.57
N ALA A 547 -19.75 5.51 7.96
CA ALA A 547 -20.95 5.40 7.11
C ALA A 547 -22.28 5.49 7.89
N ALA A 548 -22.25 5.43 9.22
CA ALA A 548 -23.44 5.54 10.08
C ALA A 548 -23.80 6.99 10.44
N ALA A 549 -22.88 7.94 10.25
CA ALA A 549 -23.13 9.36 10.49
C ALA A 549 -23.89 9.98 9.30
N GLN A 550 -24.94 10.75 9.60
CA GLN A 550 -25.99 11.16 8.66
C GLN A 550 -26.47 12.60 8.91
N SER A 551 -25.69 13.41 9.62
CA SER A 551 -25.99 14.84 9.80
C SER A 551 -25.83 15.60 8.48
N GLU A 552 -26.45 16.77 8.39
CA GLU A 552 -26.27 17.70 7.27
C GLU A 552 -24.78 17.97 7.03
N ARG A 553 -24.03 18.29 8.09
CA ARG A 553 -22.57 18.50 8.07
C ARG A 553 -21.80 17.34 7.44
N ASP A 554 -22.13 16.10 7.78
CA ASP A 554 -21.48 14.91 7.23
C ASP A 554 -21.67 14.82 5.71
N TRP A 555 -22.88 15.15 5.25
CA TRP A 555 -23.25 15.11 3.85
C TRP A 555 -22.71 16.29 3.04
N THR A 556 -22.74 17.51 3.58
CA THR A 556 -22.06 18.68 3.00
C THR A 556 -20.57 18.40 2.78
N PHE A 557 -19.89 17.83 3.80
CA PHE A 557 -18.48 17.47 3.66
C PHE A 557 -18.26 16.37 2.61
N ARG A 558 -19.06 15.31 2.62
CA ARG A 558 -19.00 14.22 1.63
C ARG A 558 -19.15 14.71 0.19
N TRP A 559 -20.15 15.54 -0.08
CA TRP A 559 -20.42 16.08 -1.41
C TRP A 559 -19.34 17.09 -1.84
N GLY A 560 -18.86 17.95 -0.93
CA GLY A 560 -17.73 18.84 -1.19
C GLY A 560 -16.48 18.07 -1.62
N MET A 561 -16.09 17.05 -0.85
CA MET A 561 -14.94 16.21 -1.18
C MET A 561 -15.10 15.42 -2.49
N LEU A 562 -16.31 14.97 -2.83
CA LEU A 562 -16.56 14.29 -4.11
C LEU A 562 -16.51 15.27 -5.28
N ARG A 563 -17.04 16.50 -5.13
CA ARG A 563 -16.94 17.58 -6.12
C ARG A 563 -15.50 18.01 -6.39
N GLU A 564 -14.65 18.04 -5.36
CA GLU A 564 -13.21 18.33 -5.48
C GLU A 564 -12.42 17.20 -6.19
N HIS A 565 -12.94 15.97 -6.20
CA HIS A 565 -12.29 14.79 -6.74
C HIS A 565 -13.27 13.84 -7.47
N PRO A 566 -13.93 14.29 -8.55
CA PRO A 566 -15.09 13.60 -9.12
C PRO A 566 -14.78 12.22 -9.71
N GLY A 567 -13.56 12.02 -10.23
CA GLY A 567 -13.10 10.71 -10.75
C GLY A 567 -12.69 9.69 -9.68
N ASN A 568 -12.94 9.93 -8.39
CA ASN A 568 -12.40 9.10 -7.30
C ASN A 568 -13.44 8.08 -6.78
N HIS A 569 -13.43 6.88 -7.36
CA HIS A 569 -14.34 5.78 -7.01
C HIS A 569 -14.35 5.40 -5.53
N LEU A 570 -13.26 5.62 -4.79
CA LEU A 570 -13.26 5.37 -3.35
C LEU A 570 -14.08 6.40 -2.57
N LEU A 571 -14.10 7.67 -2.97
CA LEU A 571 -14.98 8.68 -2.37
C LEU A 571 -16.44 8.36 -2.70
N ALA A 572 -16.75 8.10 -3.97
CA ALA A 572 -18.08 7.68 -4.41
C ALA A 572 -18.57 6.45 -3.61
N LYS A 573 -17.73 5.41 -3.51
CA LYS A 573 -17.99 4.23 -2.65
C LYS A 573 -18.29 4.59 -1.20
N HIS A 574 -17.58 5.55 -0.61
CA HIS A 574 -17.83 5.97 0.77
C HIS A 574 -19.20 6.67 0.93
N LEU A 575 -19.63 7.47 -0.06
CA LEU A 575 -20.96 8.07 -0.11
C LEU A 575 -22.06 7.01 -0.32
N VAL A 576 -21.90 6.12 -1.31
CA VAL A 576 -22.81 4.99 -1.58
C VAL A 576 -22.98 4.14 -0.33
N LYS A 577 -21.89 3.79 0.36
CA LYS A 577 -21.95 3.04 1.62
C LYS A 577 -22.69 3.79 2.74
N ALA A 578 -22.59 5.13 2.80
CA ALA A 578 -23.35 5.94 3.74
C ALA A 578 -24.84 6.02 3.38
N HIS A 579 -25.18 6.09 2.09
CA HIS A 579 -26.56 6.05 1.60
C HIS A 579 -27.23 4.69 1.90
N LEU A 580 -26.59 3.58 1.55
CA LEU A 580 -27.08 2.23 1.86
C LEU A 580 -27.28 2.02 3.37
N LYS A 581 -26.42 2.59 4.22
CA LYS A 581 -26.63 2.56 5.68
C LYS A 581 -27.81 3.41 6.14
N SER A 582 -28.10 4.53 5.48
CA SER A 582 -29.28 5.36 5.78
C SER A 582 -30.59 4.64 5.41
N LEU A 583 -30.62 3.92 4.28
CA LEU A 583 -31.75 3.08 3.87
C LEU A 583 -32.01 1.95 4.87
N VAL A 584 -30.98 1.17 5.24
CA VAL A 584 -31.11 0.09 6.24
C VAL A 584 -31.56 0.63 7.61
N ARG A 585 -31.15 1.85 8.00
CA ARG A 585 -31.62 2.48 9.23
C ARG A 585 -33.11 2.81 9.15
N ARG A 586 -33.55 3.48 8.07
CA ARG A 586 -34.96 3.85 7.87
C ARG A 586 -35.88 2.63 7.78
N ALA A 587 -35.48 1.56 7.10
CA ALA A 587 -36.23 0.30 7.05
C ALA A 587 -36.43 -0.32 8.45
N LYS A 588 -35.39 -0.29 9.31
CA LYS A 588 -35.51 -0.76 10.71
C LYS A 588 -36.37 0.15 11.58
N GLU A 589 -36.33 1.46 11.36
CA GLU A 589 -37.19 2.43 12.06
C GLU A 589 -38.66 2.26 11.66
N ALA A 590 -38.95 1.99 10.38
CA ALA A 590 -40.29 1.67 9.88
C ALA A 590 -40.82 0.35 10.47
N ALA A 591 -40.05 -0.74 10.36
CA ALA A 591 -40.43 -2.05 10.89
C ALA A 591 -40.67 -2.06 12.42
N ARG A 592 -39.95 -1.21 13.19
CA ARG A 592 -40.23 -1.01 14.62
C ARG A 592 -41.56 -0.30 14.87
N LYS A 593 -41.87 0.74 14.09
CA LYS A 593 -43.16 1.45 14.18
C LYS A 593 -44.33 0.53 13.82
N GLU A 594 -44.16 -0.35 12.85
CA GLU A 594 -45.17 -1.33 12.44
C GLU A 594 -45.35 -2.47 13.46
N SER A 595 -44.27 -2.92 14.12
CA SER A 595 -44.33 -4.02 15.09
C SER A 595 -44.82 -3.60 16.49
N GLY A 596 -44.95 -2.30 16.76
CA GLY A 596 -45.40 -1.77 18.06
C GLY A 596 -44.40 -1.96 19.21
N VAL A 597 -43.20 -2.48 18.95
CA VAL A 597 -42.14 -2.67 19.95
C VAL A 597 -41.28 -1.40 20.02
N VAL A 598 -41.46 -0.64 21.10
CA VAL A 598 -40.69 0.56 21.47
C VAL A 598 -39.27 0.19 21.91
#